data_AF-A0A1G3ZYJ1-F1
#
_entry.id   AF-A0A1G3ZYJ1-F1
#
_cell.length_a   1.000
_cell.length_b   1.000
_cell.length_c   1.000
_cell.angle_alpha   90.00
_cell.angle_beta   90.00
_cell.angle_gamma   90.00
#
_symmetry.space_group_name_H-M   'P 1'
#
loop_
_entity.id
_entity.type
_entity.pdbx_description
1 polymer ?
#
loop_
_entity_poly.entity_id
_entity_poly.type
_entity_poly.pdbx_seq_one_letter_code
_entity_poly.pdbx_strand_id
1 'polypeptide(L)'
;MAYAPAGLATGGTAALMVESAGKMGEPITVVVTAFSPLLYTRDDSNTVLGWCEDTVSVITAESPALPGCLLHVYGSGLDLKTPAVAVVGGAVIEETAAGKLEGQPGLHELVFRLPAGLAEAAEVELKVVQGSLTSNTVAVPIRRQ
;
A
#
# COMPACT_ATOMS: atom_id res chain seq x y z
N MET A 1 -15.41 -12.76 -7.66
CA MET A 1 -14.51 -12.03 -6.75
C MET A 1 -15.19 -10.71 -6.41
N ALA A 2 -15.39 -10.41 -5.13
CA ALA A 2 -16.02 -9.17 -4.66
C ALA A 2 -14.96 -8.29 -4.02
N TYR A 3 -15.12 -6.96 -4.14
CA TYR A 3 -14.19 -5.97 -3.60
C TYR A 3 -14.98 -4.94 -2.79
N ALA A 4 -14.36 -4.46 -1.71
CA ALA A 4 -14.92 -3.36 -0.95
C ALA A 4 -14.99 -2.10 -1.84
N PRO A 5 -16.11 -1.37 -1.85
CA PRO A 5 -16.22 -0.14 -2.62
C PRO A 5 -15.28 0.94 -2.07
N ALA A 6 -14.71 1.75 -2.97
CA ALA A 6 -14.01 2.96 -2.59
C ALA A 6 -15.02 3.91 -1.91
N GLY A 7 -14.85 4.19 -0.62
CA GLY A 7 -15.76 5.00 0.18
C GLY A 7 -16.49 4.25 1.31
N LEU A 8 -16.20 2.97 1.52
CA LEU A 8 -16.62 2.30 2.76
C LEU A 8 -15.99 3.02 3.97
N ALA A 9 -16.81 3.38 4.96
CA ALA A 9 -16.34 4.09 6.16
C ALA A 9 -15.26 3.26 6.88
N THR A 10 -14.10 3.85 7.11
CA THR A 10 -12.97 3.18 7.77
C THR A 10 -13.20 3.07 9.27
N GLY A 11 -12.54 2.08 9.90
CA GLY A 11 -12.45 1.96 11.36
C GLY A 11 -13.71 1.42 12.04
N GLY A 12 -14.62 0.83 11.27
CA GLY A 12 -15.87 0.25 11.76
C GLY A 12 -16.08 -1.19 11.32
N THR A 13 -17.34 -1.59 11.22
CA THR A 13 -17.74 -2.88 10.65
C THR A 13 -18.72 -2.67 9.51
N ALA A 14 -18.73 -3.60 8.56
CA ALA A 14 -19.70 -3.64 7.47
C ALA A 14 -20.38 -5.02 7.44
N ALA A 15 -21.63 -5.05 6.99
CA ALA A 15 -22.31 -6.31 6.70
C ALA A 15 -21.99 -6.72 5.26
N LEU A 16 -21.28 -7.84 5.10
CA LEU A 16 -21.08 -8.49 3.82
C LEU A 16 -22.22 -9.48 3.58
N MET A 17 -22.98 -9.27 2.52
CA MET A 17 -23.97 -10.22 2.05
C MET A 17 -23.52 -10.77 0.69
N VAL A 18 -23.69 -12.07 0.50
CA VAL A 18 -23.40 -12.73 -0.77
C VAL A 18 -24.72 -13.13 -1.41
N GLU A 19 -24.97 -12.65 -2.63
CA GLU A 19 -26.07 -13.11 -3.45
C GLU A 19 -25.59 -14.21 -4.41
N SER A 20 -26.32 -15.31 -4.50
CA SER A 20 -26.08 -16.37 -5.48
C SER A 20 -27.40 -16.91 -6.01
N ALA A 21 -27.58 -16.88 -7.33
CA ALA A 21 -28.79 -17.33 -8.03
C ALA A 21 -30.09 -16.74 -7.43
N GLY A 22 -30.08 -15.44 -7.12
CA GLY A 22 -31.24 -14.73 -6.55
C GLY A 22 -31.52 -15.03 -5.07
N LYS A 23 -30.65 -15.80 -4.40
CA LYS A 23 -30.71 -16.03 -2.96
C LYS A 23 -29.66 -15.19 -2.25
N MET A 24 -30.11 -14.38 -1.31
CA MET A 24 -29.24 -13.65 -0.39
C MET A 24 -28.83 -14.59 0.76
N GLY A 25 -27.54 -14.64 1.05
CA GLY A 25 -27.02 -15.27 2.27
C GLY A 25 -27.24 -14.38 3.50
N GLU A 26 -27.03 -14.97 4.67
CA GLU A 26 -27.00 -14.24 5.94
C GLU A 26 -25.86 -13.21 5.96
N PRO A 27 -26.05 -12.03 6.57
CA PRO A 27 -25.03 -11.02 6.66
C PRO A 27 -23.87 -11.49 7.54
N ILE A 28 -22.65 -11.41 7.00
CA ILE A 28 -21.41 -11.65 7.73
C ILE A 28 -20.83 -10.30 8.14
N THR A 29 -20.53 -10.11 9.42
CA THR A 29 -19.87 -8.89 9.89
C THR A 29 -18.39 -8.96 9.53
N VAL A 30 -17.92 -7.98 8.76
CA VAL A 30 -16.50 -7.80 8.44
C VAL A 30 -15.98 -6.52 9.08
N VAL A 31 -14.74 -6.57 9.59
CA VAL A 31 -14.06 -5.39 10.11
C VAL A 31 -13.52 -4.58 8.94
N VAL A 32 -13.76 -3.28 8.94
CA VAL A 32 -13.19 -2.34 7.98
C VAL A 32 -12.00 -1.66 8.64
N THR A 33 -10.83 -1.77 8.01
CA THR A 33 -9.61 -1.12 8.48
C THR A 33 -9.82 0.37 8.75
N ALA A 34 -9.15 0.91 9.77
CA ALA A 34 -9.13 2.35 10.05
C ALA A 34 -8.38 3.16 8.98
N PHE A 35 -7.61 2.49 8.12
CA PHE A 35 -6.77 3.10 7.11
C PHE A 35 -7.39 3.02 5.71
N SER A 36 -7.37 4.13 5.00
CA SER A 36 -7.55 4.21 3.56
C SER A 36 -6.52 5.23 3.06
N PRO A 37 -5.71 4.94 2.04
CA PRO A 37 -5.47 3.61 1.50
C PRO A 37 -4.84 2.65 2.53
N LEU A 38 -4.80 1.35 2.26
CA LEU A 38 -4.11 0.35 3.09
C LEU A 38 -2.90 -0.18 2.31
N LEU A 39 -1.70 0.01 2.86
CA LEU A 39 -0.47 -0.58 2.34
C LEU A 39 -0.32 -2.00 2.88
N TYR A 40 0.03 -2.94 2.01
CA TYR A 40 0.27 -4.31 2.39
C TYR A 40 1.69 -4.49 2.91
N THR A 41 1.83 -5.39 3.88
CA THR A 41 3.10 -5.80 4.47
C THR A 41 3.39 -7.25 4.13
N ARG A 42 4.66 -7.63 4.10
CA ARG A 42 5.07 -9.02 4.03
C ARG A 42 4.98 -9.65 5.42
N ASP A 43 4.22 -10.73 5.51
CA ASP A 43 4.09 -11.55 6.71
C ASP A 43 3.84 -10.69 7.96
N ASP A 44 4.34 -11.12 9.12
CA ASP A 44 4.21 -10.43 10.41
C ASP A 44 5.33 -9.37 10.63
N SER A 45 6.07 -8.99 9.59
CA SER A 45 7.32 -8.21 9.72
C SER A 45 7.15 -6.68 9.66
N ASN A 46 5.93 -6.17 9.46
CA ASN A 46 5.62 -4.78 9.10
C ASN A 46 6.40 -4.21 7.88
N THR A 47 7.22 -5.03 7.20
CA THR A 47 7.96 -4.63 6.00
C THR A 47 6.99 -4.49 4.85
N VAL A 48 7.10 -3.42 4.06
CA VAL A 48 6.23 -3.19 2.91
C VAL A 48 6.27 -4.36 1.93
N LEU A 49 5.10 -4.75 1.43
CA LEU A 49 5.00 -5.64 0.27
C LEU A 49 5.29 -4.82 -0.98
N GLY A 50 6.49 -5.01 -1.53
CA GLY A 50 6.95 -4.27 -2.69
C GLY A 50 8.29 -4.78 -3.22
N TRP A 51 8.76 -4.12 -4.28
CA TRP A 51 10.04 -4.39 -4.94
C TRP A 51 10.66 -3.10 -5.47
N CYS A 52 11.97 -3.15 -5.71
CA CYS A 52 12.76 -2.02 -6.19
C CYS A 52 13.17 -2.29 -7.64
N GLU A 53 12.86 -1.36 -8.56
CA GLU A 53 13.03 -1.57 -10.01
C GLU A 53 14.49 -1.81 -10.39
N ASP A 54 15.41 -1.05 -9.79
CA ASP A 54 16.85 -1.13 -10.08
C ASP A 54 17.48 -2.49 -9.69
N THR A 55 16.90 -3.18 -8.70
CA THR A 55 17.38 -4.49 -8.25
C THR A 55 16.51 -5.64 -8.73
N VAL A 56 15.34 -5.34 -9.31
CA VAL A 56 14.27 -6.31 -9.64
C VAL A 56 14.05 -7.30 -8.49
N SER A 57 14.18 -6.80 -7.26
CA SER A 57 14.19 -7.64 -6.07
C SER A 57 13.11 -7.19 -5.11
N VAL A 58 12.46 -8.20 -4.54
CA VAL A 58 11.50 -8.07 -3.47
C VAL A 58 12.19 -7.45 -2.24
N ILE A 59 11.53 -6.50 -1.57
CA ILE A 59 12.14 -5.72 -0.49
C ILE A 59 12.08 -6.50 0.81
N THR A 60 13.23 -6.91 1.35
CA THR A 60 13.35 -7.59 2.64
C THR A 60 14.49 -6.96 3.46
N ALA A 61 14.68 -7.39 4.70
CA ALA A 61 15.86 -6.98 5.46
C ALA A 61 17.17 -7.49 4.82
N GLU A 62 17.14 -8.68 4.21
CA GLU A 62 18.24 -9.31 3.47
C GLU A 62 18.41 -8.74 2.05
N SER A 63 17.34 -8.18 1.49
CA SER A 63 17.30 -7.53 0.18
C SER A 63 16.70 -6.12 0.31
N PRO A 64 17.40 -5.18 0.96
CA PRO A 64 16.87 -3.86 1.23
C PRO A 64 16.83 -2.99 -0.04
N ALA A 65 15.91 -2.02 -0.05
CA ALA A 65 15.73 -1.09 -1.15
C ALA A 65 16.95 -0.16 -1.31
N LEU A 66 17.24 0.23 -2.55
CA LEU A 66 18.30 1.20 -2.83
C LEU A 66 17.76 2.63 -2.70
N PRO A 67 18.50 3.55 -2.04
CA PRO A 67 18.22 4.98 -2.16
C PRO A 67 18.17 5.38 -3.64
N GLY A 68 17.19 6.19 -4.04
CA GLY A 68 17.03 6.61 -5.43
C GLY A 68 16.20 5.69 -6.31
N CYS A 69 15.92 4.43 -5.91
CA CYS A 69 15.22 3.51 -6.81
C CYS A 69 13.73 3.82 -6.96
N LEU A 70 13.15 3.34 -8.07
CA LEU A 70 11.71 3.28 -8.23
C LEU A 70 11.17 2.11 -7.40
N LEU A 71 10.47 2.49 -6.34
CA LEU A 71 9.86 1.61 -5.38
C LEU A 71 8.43 1.31 -5.80
N HIS A 72 8.13 0.05 -6.08
CA HIS A 72 6.79 -0.46 -6.34
C HIS A 72 6.21 -1.01 -5.04
N VAL A 73 5.07 -0.50 -4.60
CA VAL A 73 4.36 -0.98 -3.40
C VAL A 73 2.91 -1.31 -3.70
N TYR A 74 2.38 -2.26 -2.94
CA TYR A 74 1.03 -2.76 -3.15
C TYR A 74 0.08 -2.32 -2.03
N GLY A 75 -1.13 -1.94 -2.43
CA GLY A 75 -2.17 -1.56 -1.49
C GLY A 75 -3.58 -1.62 -2.05
N SER A 76 -4.54 -1.31 -1.19
CA SER A 76 -5.96 -1.22 -1.53
C SER A 76 -6.61 0.04 -0.97
N GLY A 77 -7.85 0.32 -1.37
CA GLY A 77 -8.55 1.54 -0.95
C GLY A 77 -7.97 2.83 -1.56
N LEU A 78 -7.23 2.70 -2.67
CA LEU A 78 -6.66 3.83 -3.41
C LEU A 78 -7.70 4.43 -4.35
N ASP A 79 -7.82 5.76 -4.33
CA ASP A 79 -8.57 6.51 -5.34
C ASP A 79 -7.61 6.94 -6.45
N LEU A 80 -7.62 6.22 -7.58
CA LEU A 80 -6.72 6.51 -8.72
C LEU A 80 -7.01 7.86 -9.42
N LYS A 81 -8.02 8.61 -8.99
CA LYS A 81 -8.28 9.98 -9.47
C LYS A 81 -7.66 11.05 -8.57
N THR A 82 -7.26 10.67 -7.37
CA THR A 82 -6.63 11.55 -6.38
C THR A 82 -5.15 11.18 -6.29
N PRO A 83 -4.20 12.08 -6.62
CA PRO A 83 -2.78 11.75 -6.55
C PRO A 83 -2.35 11.29 -5.16
N ALA A 84 -1.59 10.20 -5.10
CA ALA A 84 -0.98 9.74 -3.87
C ALA A 84 0.34 10.45 -3.59
N VAL A 85 0.56 10.75 -2.32
CA VAL A 85 1.81 11.31 -1.80
C VAL A 85 2.39 10.34 -0.80
N ALA A 86 3.62 9.91 -1.02
CA ALA A 86 4.36 9.09 -0.06
C ALA A 86 5.12 10.00 0.93
N VAL A 87 5.09 9.63 2.21
CA VAL A 87 5.97 10.18 3.22
C VAL A 87 6.94 9.08 3.62
N VAL A 88 8.22 9.26 3.29
CA VAL A 88 9.28 8.26 3.49
C VAL A 88 10.40 8.84 4.33
N GLY A 89 10.60 8.33 5.55
CA GLY A 89 11.62 8.86 6.47
C GLY A 89 11.47 10.37 6.72
N GLY A 90 10.23 10.89 6.67
CA GLY A 90 9.91 12.31 6.79
C GLY A 90 9.98 13.12 5.48
N ALA A 91 10.54 12.58 4.40
CA ALA A 91 10.52 13.23 3.09
C ALA A 91 9.18 13.01 2.38
N VAL A 92 8.67 14.06 1.73
CA VAL A 92 7.42 14.02 0.95
C VAL A 92 7.76 13.79 -0.52
N ILE A 93 7.13 12.79 -1.13
CA ILE A 93 7.44 12.31 -2.49
C ILE A 93 6.13 12.14 -3.25
N GLU A 94 6.05 12.70 -4.46
CA GLU A 94 4.92 12.50 -5.36
C GLU A 94 4.98 11.11 -6.00
N GLU A 95 3.81 10.53 -6.28
CA GLU A 95 3.74 9.30 -7.07
C GLU A 95 4.32 9.51 -8.48
N THR A 96 5.10 8.54 -8.94
CA THR A 96 5.53 8.44 -10.33
C THR A 96 4.42 7.80 -11.18
N ALA A 97 3.73 6.80 -10.62
CA ALA A 97 2.62 6.11 -11.25
C ALA A 97 1.73 5.44 -10.20
N ALA A 98 0.45 5.30 -10.53
CA ALA A 98 -0.52 4.53 -9.77
C ALA A 98 -1.41 3.74 -10.73
N GLY A 99 -1.68 2.48 -10.43
CA GLY A 99 -2.41 1.61 -11.35
C GLY A 99 -3.12 0.46 -10.66
N LYS A 100 -4.12 -0.09 -11.37
CA LYS A 100 -4.71 -1.37 -10.98
C LYS A 100 -3.75 -2.48 -11.38
N LEU A 101 -3.58 -3.47 -10.52
CA LEU A 101 -2.81 -4.65 -10.89
C LEU A 101 -3.71 -5.61 -11.69
N GLU A 102 -3.28 -5.94 -12.91
CA GLU A 102 -4.07 -6.76 -13.83
C GLU A 102 -4.37 -8.14 -13.21
N GLY A 103 -5.61 -8.60 -13.36
CA GLY A 103 -6.06 -9.87 -12.77
C GLY A 103 -6.26 -9.85 -11.25
N GLN A 104 -5.96 -8.73 -10.57
CA GLN A 104 -6.07 -8.61 -9.11
C GLN A 104 -7.00 -7.44 -8.70
N PRO A 105 -8.33 -7.63 -8.82
CA PRO A 105 -9.32 -6.61 -8.44
C PRO A 105 -9.13 -6.08 -7.02
N GLY A 106 -9.12 -4.75 -6.87
CA GLY A 106 -8.97 -4.07 -5.58
C GLY A 106 -7.52 -3.92 -5.11
N LEU A 107 -6.59 -4.62 -5.75
CA LEU A 107 -5.16 -4.41 -5.56
C LEU A 107 -4.64 -3.39 -6.57
N HIS A 108 -3.87 -2.46 -6.04
CA HIS A 108 -3.25 -1.40 -6.79
C HIS A 108 -1.76 -1.41 -6.54
N GLU A 109 -1.02 -0.97 -7.54
CA GLU A 109 0.40 -0.70 -7.46
C GLU A 109 0.60 0.82 -7.43
N LEU A 110 1.46 1.27 -6.52
CA LEU A 110 1.97 2.63 -6.47
C LEU A 110 3.48 2.59 -6.70
N VAL A 111 3.96 3.54 -7.49
CA VAL A 111 5.38 3.68 -7.83
C VAL A 111 5.87 5.03 -7.34
N PHE A 112 6.94 5.03 -6.54
CA PHE A 112 7.57 6.24 -6.00
C PHE A 112 9.08 6.20 -6.23
N ARG A 113 9.71 7.35 -6.45
CA ARG A 113 11.18 7.43 -6.42
C ARG A 113 11.69 7.68 -5.01
N LEU A 114 12.41 6.73 -4.41
CA LEU A 114 13.01 6.92 -3.09
C LEU A 114 14.02 8.08 -3.11
N PRO A 115 14.14 8.90 -2.05
CA PRO A 115 15.14 9.95 -1.97
C PRO A 115 16.54 9.34 -1.92
N ALA A 116 17.48 9.89 -2.69
CA ALA A 116 18.86 9.42 -2.69
C ALA A 116 19.57 9.62 -1.33
N GLY A 117 19.11 10.59 -0.53
CA GLY A 117 19.66 10.90 0.79
C GLY A 117 19.30 9.91 1.92
N LEU A 118 18.60 8.82 1.63
CA LEU A 118 18.24 7.81 2.65
C LEU A 118 19.37 6.84 3.00
N ALA A 119 20.54 6.94 2.36
CA ALA A 119 21.64 5.97 2.47
C ALA A 119 22.15 5.72 3.91
N GLU A 120 21.94 6.67 4.83
CA GLU A 120 22.37 6.54 6.23
C GLU A 120 21.38 5.74 7.11
N ALA A 121 20.13 5.56 6.66
CA ALA A 121 19.12 4.81 7.40
C ALA A 121 19.24 3.30 7.15
N ALA A 122 19.02 2.47 8.18
CA ALA A 122 18.83 1.02 7.98
C ALA A 122 17.41 0.67 7.52
N GLU A 123 16.45 1.50 7.92
CA GLU A 123 15.03 1.34 7.68
C GLU A 123 14.38 2.71 7.77
N VAL A 124 13.33 2.92 6.99
CA VAL A 124 12.50 4.13 7.04
C VAL A 124 11.03 3.76 7.09
N GLU A 125 10.25 4.59 7.77
CA GLU A 125 8.79 4.50 7.73
C GLU A 125 8.28 5.03 6.38
N LEU A 126 7.29 4.34 5.83
CA LEU A 126 6.51 4.72 4.66
C LEU A 126 5.03 4.79 5.05
N LYS A 127 4.38 5.88 4.66
CA LYS A 127 2.92 6.00 4.61
C LYS A 127 2.50 6.75 3.34
N VAL A 128 1.27 6.51 2.91
CA VAL A 128 0.66 7.17 1.75
C VAL A 128 -0.49 8.04 2.19
N VAL A 129 -0.57 9.24 1.61
CA VAL A 129 -1.64 10.23 1.82
C VAL A 129 -2.36 10.46 0.50
N GLN A 130 -3.70 10.44 0.52
CA GLN A 130 -4.57 10.80 -0.60
C GLN A 130 -5.68 11.74 -0.10
N GLY A 131 -5.57 13.03 -0.40
CA GLY A 131 -6.48 14.03 0.16
C GLY A 131 -6.40 14.08 1.69
N SER A 132 -7.52 13.82 2.37
CA SER A 132 -7.58 13.74 3.85
C SER A 132 -7.31 12.34 4.41
N LEU A 133 -7.09 11.36 3.54
CA LEU A 133 -6.94 9.95 3.90
C LEU A 133 -5.46 9.60 4.07
N THR A 134 -5.15 8.74 5.04
CA THR A 134 -3.77 8.32 5.36
C THR A 134 -3.73 6.82 5.60
N SER A 135 -2.70 6.17 5.06
CA SER A 135 -2.48 4.74 5.24
C SER A 135 -1.95 4.36 6.62
N ASN A 136 -1.90 3.05 6.86
CA ASN A 136 -0.99 2.49 7.86
C ASN A 136 0.46 2.89 7.55
N THR A 137 1.29 2.88 8.59
CA THR A 137 2.73 3.09 8.46
C THR A 137 3.42 1.73 8.36
N VAL A 138 4.24 1.54 7.33
CA VAL A 138 4.99 0.31 7.05
C VAL A 138 6.49 0.61 7.02
N ALA A 139 7.30 -0.41 7.24
CA ALA A 139 8.76 -0.30 7.21
C ALA A 139 9.31 -0.56 5.80
N VAL A 140 10.35 0.19 5.42
CA VAL A 140 11.14 -0.04 4.20
C VAL A 140 12.61 -0.17 4.60
N PRO A 141 13.17 -1.38 4.61
CA PRO A 141 14.60 -1.59 4.78
C PRO A 141 15.40 -0.87 3.68
N ILE A 142 16.43 -0.11 4.07
CA ILE A 142 17.26 0.67 3.16
C ILE A 142 18.68 0.13 3.15
N ARG A 143 19.24 -0.03 1.94
CA ARG A 143 20.64 -0.45 1.77
C ARG A 143 21.54 0.72 2.13
N ARG A 144 22.36 0.54 3.16
CA ARG A 144 23.45 1.47 3.48
C ARG A 144 24.52 1.42 2.38
N GLN A 145 25.04 2.59 2.00
CA GLN A 145 26.16 2.71 1.05
C GLN A 145 27.50 2.72 1.77
#